data_AF-A0A4R0P5U8-F1
#
_entry.id   AF-A0A4R0P5U8-F1
#
_cell.length_a   1.000
_cell.length_b   1.000
_cell.length_c   1.000
_cell.angle_alpha   90.00
_cell.angle_beta   90.00
_cell.angle_gamma   90.00
#
_symmetry.space_group_name_H-M   'P 1'
#
loop_
_entity.id
_entity.type
_entity.pdbx_description
1 polymer ?
#
loop_
_entity_poly.entity_id
_entity_poly.type
_entity_poly.pdbx_seq_one_letter_code
_entity_poly.pdbx_strand_id
1 'polypeptide(L)'
;MKKSLIILSIAVYLVGLNNVSASTLSQSHQKAFISLKAIQKVDDDKEKRKLAVQKMTNQQDLFHVASTDEDKEIRKIAVGKLKIQESLFHVASTDEDKEIRKLATGKITNQESLFHIASIDEDKEIRKLAVGKISNQESLFHIASLDDDKEIRKMAVEKMNTQDHLFHIASNDEDKEIRKIAVEKMNIEESLFHIATFEKDREIRKMAVEKISDSESLAHILNSEKDNEIKKIVREKLDKSAASN
;
A
#
# COMPACT_ATOMS: atom_id res chain seq x y z
N MET A 1 -1.96 -24.57 17.46
CA MET A 1 -2.09 -25.47 16.29
C MET A 1 -2.76 -24.72 15.15
N LYS A 2 -1.98 -24.26 14.16
CA LYS A 2 -2.39 -23.75 12.82
C LYS A 2 -1.25 -23.03 12.07
N LYS A 3 0.01 -23.12 12.53
CA LYS A 3 1.21 -22.72 11.76
C LYS A 3 1.92 -23.90 11.05
N SER A 4 1.35 -25.11 11.10
CA SER A 4 2.03 -26.33 10.63
C SER A 4 1.45 -26.95 9.35
N LEU A 5 0.47 -26.31 8.68
CA LEU A 5 -0.20 -26.91 7.52
C LEU A 5 0.14 -26.27 6.16
N ILE A 6 0.76 -25.09 6.11
CA ILE A 6 1.11 -24.43 4.82
C ILE A 6 2.55 -24.74 4.38
N ILE A 7 3.42 -25.14 5.31
CA ILE A 7 4.77 -25.65 4.98
C ILE A 7 4.67 -26.99 4.22
N LEU A 8 3.59 -27.76 4.42
CA LEU A 8 3.42 -29.06 3.75
C LEU A 8 3.03 -28.95 2.26
N SER A 9 2.44 -27.84 1.79
CA SER A 9 2.04 -27.73 0.38
C SER A 9 3.17 -27.27 -0.54
N ILE A 10 4.19 -26.57 -0.02
CA ILE A 10 5.39 -26.17 -0.80
C ILE A 10 6.50 -27.21 -0.62
N ALA A 11 6.58 -27.90 0.53
CA ALA A 11 7.49 -29.03 0.71
C ALA A 11 7.18 -30.18 -0.25
N VAL A 12 5.93 -30.41 -0.66
CA VAL A 12 5.62 -31.43 -1.69
C VAL A 12 6.14 -31.01 -3.08
N TYR A 13 6.26 -29.71 -3.37
CA TYR A 13 6.83 -29.23 -4.63
C TYR A 13 8.38 -29.23 -4.62
N LEU A 14 9.00 -28.99 -3.46
CA LEU A 14 10.46 -29.02 -3.29
C LEU A 14 11.04 -30.43 -3.02
N VAL A 15 10.31 -31.31 -2.34
CA VAL A 15 10.72 -32.72 -2.12
C VAL A 15 10.59 -33.53 -3.42
N GLY A 16 9.68 -33.13 -4.32
CA GLY A 16 9.56 -33.70 -5.66
C GLY A 16 10.78 -33.49 -6.54
N LEU A 17 11.60 -32.46 -6.31
CA LEU A 17 12.79 -32.16 -7.15
C LEU A 17 14.10 -32.76 -6.63
N ASN A 18 14.16 -33.19 -5.37
CA ASN A 18 15.35 -33.81 -4.80
C ASN A 18 15.55 -35.28 -5.21
N ASN A 19 14.54 -35.93 -5.82
CA ASN A 19 14.59 -37.33 -6.27
C ASN A 19 14.36 -37.51 -7.79
N VAL A 20 14.33 -36.43 -8.57
CA VAL A 20 14.20 -36.50 -10.02
C VAL A 20 15.59 -36.70 -10.61
N SER A 21 15.89 -37.93 -11.04
CA SER A 21 17.11 -38.19 -11.81
C SER A 21 17.10 -37.32 -13.06
N ALA A 22 18.26 -36.75 -13.43
CA ALA A 22 18.38 -35.84 -14.58
C ALA A 22 17.75 -36.41 -15.87
N SER A 23 17.64 -37.73 -16.00
CA SER A 23 17.02 -38.46 -17.10
C SER A 23 15.50 -38.28 -17.27
N THR A 24 14.79 -37.68 -16.30
CA THR A 24 13.32 -37.49 -16.35
C THR A 24 12.89 -36.06 -16.71
N LEU A 25 13.84 -35.13 -16.83
CA LEU A 25 13.59 -33.76 -17.26
C LEU A 25 13.60 -33.68 -18.80
N SER A 26 12.75 -32.82 -19.38
CA SER A 26 12.83 -32.52 -20.81
C SER A 26 14.21 -31.93 -21.14
N GLN A 27 14.65 -32.08 -22.39
CA GLN A 27 16.00 -31.68 -22.81
C GLN A 27 16.30 -30.18 -22.57
N SER A 28 15.27 -29.33 -22.59
CA SER A 28 15.36 -27.90 -22.22
C SER A 28 15.60 -27.69 -20.73
N HIS A 29 14.89 -28.44 -19.87
CA HIS A 29 15.07 -28.39 -18.42
C HIS A 29 16.38 -29.04 -17.99
N GLN A 30 16.87 -30.07 -18.67
CA GLN A 30 18.21 -30.61 -18.44
C GLN A 30 19.30 -29.58 -18.74
N LYS A 31 19.20 -28.84 -19.85
CA LYS A 31 20.14 -27.75 -20.16
C LYS A 31 20.08 -26.66 -19.11
N ALA A 32 18.88 -26.22 -18.71
CA ALA A 32 18.71 -25.22 -17.66
C ALA A 32 19.26 -25.70 -16.30
N PHE A 33 19.04 -26.96 -15.94
CA PHE A 33 19.52 -27.56 -14.68
C PHE A 33 21.04 -27.75 -14.67
N ILE A 34 21.64 -28.09 -15.81
CA ILE A 34 23.10 -28.12 -15.98
C ILE A 34 23.67 -26.70 -15.96
N SER A 35 22.99 -25.71 -16.55
CA SER A 35 23.36 -24.30 -16.46
C SER A 35 23.28 -23.78 -15.01
N LEU A 36 22.24 -24.15 -14.25
CA LEU A 36 22.11 -23.80 -12.83
C LEU A 36 23.19 -24.45 -11.95
N LYS A 37 23.47 -25.75 -12.15
CA LYS A 37 24.55 -26.43 -11.42
C LYS A 37 25.94 -25.90 -11.77
N ALA A 38 26.14 -25.40 -12.99
CA ALA A 38 27.37 -24.71 -13.38
C ALA A 38 27.50 -23.32 -12.74
N ILE A 39 26.39 -22.65 -12.44
CA ILE A 39 26.36 -21.36 -11.73
C ILE A 39 26.63 -21.55 -10.23
N GLN A 40 26.20 -22.67 -9.64
CA GLN A 40 26.27 -22.89 -8.19
C GLN A 40 27.66 -23.34 -7.66
N LYS A 41 28.70 -23.36 -8.51
CA LYS A 41 30.04 -23.87 -8.14
C LYS A 41 31.24 -23.02 -8.58
N VAL A 42 31.04 -21.75 -8.94
CA VAL A 42 32.15 -20.90 -9.42
C VAL A 42 32.12 -19.54 -8.74
N ASP A 43 32.99 -19.41 -7.76
CA ASP A 43 33.30 -18.18 -7.02
C ASP A 43 34.11 -17.16 -7.85
N ASP A 44 34.07 -17.17 -9.19
CA ASP A 44 35.20 -16.55 -9.93
C ASP A 44 34.91 -15.88 -11.28
N ASP A 45 33.73 -15.27 -11.45
CA ASP A 45 33.66 -13.97 -12.12
C ASP A 45 32.27 -13.33 -11.95
N LYS A 46 32.13 -12.44 -10.98
CA LYS A 46 30.95 -11.56 -10.83
C LYS A 46 30.54 -10.95 -12.17
N GLU A 47 31.50 -10.53 -13.01
CA GLU A 47 31.20 -9.92 -14.30
C GLU A 47 30.67 -10.93 -15.32
N LYS A 48 31.10 -12.21 -15.30
CA LYS A 48 30.46 -13.24 -16.14
C LYS A 48 29.03 -13.52 -15.71
N ARG A 49 28.75 -13.63 -14.41
CA ARG A 49 27.37 -13.81 -13.90
C ARG A 49 26.50 -12.63 -14.30
N LYS A 50 26.98 -11.41 -14.08
CA LYS A 50 26.33 -10.17 -14.51
C LYS A 50 26.01 -10.18 -16.00
N LEU A 51 26.98 -10.52 -16.86
CA LEU A 51 26.80 -10.60 -18.31
C LEU A 51 25.79 -11.70 -18.70
N ALA A 52 25.78 -12.83 -18.00
CA ALA A 52 24.81 -13.89 -18.22
C ALA A 52 23.37 -13.41 -17.92
N VAL A 53 23.17 -12.77 -16.77
CA VAL A 53 21.86 -12.22 -16.37
C VAL A 53 21.41 -11.10 -17.31
N GLN A 54 22.34 -10.26 -17.79
CA GLN A 54 22.06 -9.26 -18.82
C GLN A 54 21.52 -9.85 -20.12
N LYS A 55 21.88 -11.10 -20.47
CA LYS A 55 21.39 -11.80 -21.66
C LYS A 55 20.20 -12.74 -21.38
N MET A 56 19.92 -13.04 -20.12
CA MET A 56 18.87 -13.97 -19.70
C MET A 56 17.46 -13.45 -20.03
N THR A 57 16.58 -14.34 -20.49
CA THR A 57 15.18 -14.00 -20.85
C THR A 57 14.15 -14.86 -20.12
N ASN A 58 14.53 -16.07 -19.69
CA ASN A 58 13.66 -16.97 -18.94
C ASN A 58 13.28 -16.36 -17.58
N GLN A 59 11.99 -16.28 -17.29
CA GLN A 59 11.49 -15.60 -16.09
C GLN A 59 11.73 -16.39 -14.80
N GLN A 60 11.69 -17.72 -14.86
CA GLN A 60 12.00 -18.58 -13.71
C GLN A 60 13.49 -18.49 -13.35
N ASP A 61 14.39 -18.50 -14.33
CA ASP A 61 15.83 -18.34 -14.09
C ASP A 61 16.14 -16.93 -13.54
N LEU A 62 15.51 -15.89 -14.11
CA LEU A 62 15.63 -14.53 -13.59
C LEU A 62 15.13 -14.44 -12.15
N PHE A 63 14.04 -15.13 -11.81
CA PHE A 63 13.51 -15.14 -10.45
C PHE A 63 14.45 -15.85 -9.49
N HIS A 64 15.04 -16.99 -9.92
CA HIS A 64 16.04 -17.68 -9.13
C HIS A 64 17.21 -16.75 -8.81
N VAL A 65 17.84 -16.16 -9.83
CA VAL A 65 18.95 -15.20 -9.63
C VAL A 65 18.54 -14.03 -8.74
N ALA A 66 17.37 -13.44 -8.98
CA ALA A 66 16.86 -12.32 -8.18
C ALA A 66 16.65 -12.67 -6.70
N SER A 67 16.45 -13.95 -6.37
CA SER A 67 16.16 -14.41 -5.01
C SER A 67 17.38 -15.02 -4.31
N THR A 68 18.42 -15.43 -5.05
CA THR A 68 19.50 -16.27 -4.49
C THR A 68 20.91 -15.79 -4.78
N ASP A 69 21.15 -14.89 -5.74
CA ASP A 69 22.52 -14.43 -6.00
C ASP A 69 23.05 -13.62 -4.82
N GLU A 70 24.28 -13.91 -4.39
CA GLU A 70 24.91 -13.22 -3.25
C GLU A 70 25.19 -11.74 -3.54
N ASP A 71 25.40 -11.38 -4.81
CA ASP A 71 25.73 -10.01 -5.20
C ASP A 71 24.46 -9.24 -5.53
N LYS A 72 24.20 -8.21 -4.71
CA LYS A 72 23.02 -7.37 -4.86
C LYS A 72 22.91 -6.67 -6.22
N GLU A 73 24.01 -6.35 -6.89
CA GLU A 73 23.95 -5.73 -8.22
C GLU A 73 23.47 -6.73 -9.27
N ILE A 74 23.83 -8.01 -9.13
CA ILE A 74 23.32 -9.08 -9.98
C ILE A 74 21.84 -9.31 -9.72
N ARG A 75 21.42 -9.40 -8.44
CA ARG A 75 20.00 -9.50 -8.06
C ARG A 75 19.19 -8.33 -8.63
N LYS A 76 19.69 -7.09 -8.49
CA LYS A 76 19.07 -5.87 -9.01
C LYS A 76 18.86 -5.91 -10.52
N ILE A 77 19.86 -6.40 -11.29
CA ILE A 77 19.72 -6.57 -12.75
C ILE A 77 18.63 -7.60 -13.06
N ALA A 78 18.60 -8.72 -12.34
CA ALA A 78 17.58 -9.76 -12.53
C ALA A 78 16.16 -9.21 -12.26
N VAL A 79 15.95 -8.50 -11.15
CA VAL A 79 14.70 -7.81 -10.83
C VAL A 79 14.31 -6.78 -11.89
N GLY A 80 15.30 -6.04 -12.40
CA GLY A 80 15.12 -5.12 -13.52
C GLY A 80 14.48 -5.77 -14.76
N LYS A 81 14.69 -7.08 -14.95
CA LYS A 81 14.17 -7.86 -16.08
C LYS A 81 12.96 -8.75 -15.76
N LEU A 82 12.65 -8.95 -14.48
CA LEU A 82 11.45 -9.69 -14.04
C LEU A 82 10.15 -9.00 -14.48
N LYS A 83 9.17 -9.81 -14.87
CA LYS A 83 7.82 -9.37 -15.27
C LYS A 83 6.69 -10.08 -14.53
N ILE A 84 6.94 -11.29 -14.04
CA ILE A 84 5.96 -12.11 -13.31
C ILE A 84 5.65 -11.45 -11.96
N GLN A 85 4.37 -11.17 -11.71
CA GLN A 85 3.94 -10.38 -10.55
C GLN A 85 4.20 -11.11 -9.24
N GLU A 86 4.01 -12.42 -9.20
CA GLU A 86 4.27 -13.26 -8.02
C GLU A 86 5.77 -13.28 -7.68
N SER A 87 6.64 -13.33 -8.70
CA SER A 87 8.10 -13.25 -8.52
C SER A 87 8.54 -11.87 -8.03
N LEU A 88 7.95 -10.80 -8.58
CA LEU A 88 8.23 -9.43 -8.11
C LEU A 88 7.76 -9.24 -6.66
N PHE A 89 6.58 -9.73 -6.32
CA PHE A 89 6.06 -9.68 -4.95
C PHE A 89 6.93 -10.47 -3.97
N HIS A 90 7.39 -11.65 -4.36
CA HIS A 90 8.33 -12.42 -3.52
C HIS A 90 9.57 -11.59 -3.21
N VAL A 91 10.28 -11.11 -4.24
CA VAL A 91 11.51 -10.31 -4.04
C VAL A 91 11.23 -9.03 -3.25
N ALA A 92 10.13 -8.33 -3.54
CA ALA A 92 9.70 -7.14 -2.81
C ALA A 92 9.43 -7.39 -1.33
N SER A 93 9.11 -8.63 -0.94
CA SER A 93 8.75 -8.99 0.44
C SER A 93 9.90 -9.67 1.20
N THR A 94 10.94 -10.15 0.51
CA THR A 94 11.94 -11.03 1.12
C THR A 94 13.40 -10.60 0.91
N ASP A 95 13.72 -9.73 -0.06
CA ASP A 95 15.13 -9.32 -0.25
C ASP A 95 15.63 -8.49 0.95
N GLU A 96 16.85 -8.78 1.40
CA GLU A 96 17.50 -8.07 2.49
C GLU A 96 17.85 -6.61 2.14
N ASP A 97 18.11 -6.31 0.85
CA ASP A 97 18.49 -4.97 0.41
C ASP A 97 17.25 -4.18 0.01
N LYS A 98 16.98 -3.11 0.75
CA LYS A 98 15.84 -2.23 0.53
C LYS A 98 15.77 -1.63 -0.88
N GLU A 99 16.88 -1.40 -1.56
CA GLU A 99 16.87 -0.85 -2.92
C GLU A 99 16.38 -1.90 -3.93
N ILE A 100 16.63 -3.18 -3.67
CA ILE A 100 16.07 -4.28 -4.46
C ILE A 100 14.58 -4.42 -4.18
N ARG A 101 14.16 -4.41 -2.90
CA ARG A 101 12.75 -4.43 -2.53
C ARG A 101 11.99 -3.27 -3.18
N LYS A 102 12.52 -2.06 -3.07
CA LYS A 102 11.97 -0.84 -3.69
C LYS A 102 11.85 -0.97 -5.20
N LEU A 103 12.87 -1.50 -5.88
CA LEU A 103 12.83 -1.73 -7.33
C LEU A 103 11.73 -2.73 -7.70
N ALA A 104 11.61 -3.83 -6.96
CA ALA A 104 10.57 -4.84 -7.18
C ALA A 104 9.16 -4.25 -6.95
N THR A 105 8.93 -3.55 -5.83
CA THR A 105 7.68 -2.83 -5.51
C THR A 105 7.32 -1.82 -6.61
N GLY A 106 8.31 -1.12 -7.15
CA GLY A 106 8.15 -0.20 -8.28
C GLY A 106 7.53 -0.85 -9.52
N LYS A 107 7.65 -2.16 -9.68
CA LYS A 107 7.17 -2.92 -10.84
C LYS A 107 5.86 -3.71 -10.59
N ILE A 108 5.40 -3.80 -9.36
CA ILE A 108 4.16 -4.51 -9.01
C ILE A 108 2.93 -3.69 -9.39
N THR A 109 1.91 -4.31 -9.99
CA THR A 109 0.61 -3.68 -10.27
C THR A 109 -0.55 -4.37 -9.56
N ASN A 110 -0.35 -5.60 -9.08
CA ASN A 110 -1.33 -6.34 -8.30
C ASN A 110 -1.65 -5.61 -6.97
N GLN A 111 -2.93 -5.34 -6.74
CA GLN A 111 -3.39 -4.51 -5.61
C GLN A 111 -3.21 -5.19 -4.26
N GLU A 112 -3.40 -6.50 -4.16
CA GLU A 112 -3.21 -7.26 -2.91
C GLU A 112 -1.73 -7.29 -2.50
N SER A 113 -0.84 -7.46 -3.47
CA SER A 113 0.61 -7.42 -3.27
C SER A 113 1.07 -6.03 -2.80
N LEU A 114 0.55 -4.96 -3.43
CA LEU A 114 0.84 -3.59 -3.02
C LEU A 114 0.31 -3.31 -1.61
N PHE A 115 -0.90 -3.74 -1.30
CA PHE A 115 -1.47 -3.61 0.05
C PHE A 115 -0.62 -4.33 1.09
N HIS A 116 -0.18 -5.56 0.82
CA HIS A 116 0.70 -6.30 1.71
C HIS A 116 1.99 -5.52 1.99
N ILE A 117 2.71 -5.10 0.95
CA ILE A 117 3.95 -4.34 1.09
C ILE A 117 3.71 -3.02 1.84
N ALA A 118 2.66 -2.29 1.48
CA ALA A 118 2.28 -1.04 2.14
C ALA A 118 1.92 -1.21 3.62
N SER A 119 1.57 -2.43 4.06
CA SER A 119 1.15 -2.69 5.44
C SER A 119 2.28 -3.21 6.33
N ILE A 120 3.32 -3.82 5.75
CA ILE A 120 4.31 -4.56 6.55
C ILE A 120 5.79 -4.27 6.24
N ASP A 121 6.14 -3.58 5.14
CA ASP A 121 7.57 -3.30 4.89
C ASP A 121 8.13 -2.38 5.98
N GLU A 122 9.32 -2.73 6.48
CA GLU A 122 10.03 -1.96 7.51
C GLU A 122 10.48 -0.57 7.02
N ASP A 123 10.73 -0.41 5.71
CA ASP A 123 11.18 0.84 5.13
C ASP A 123 9.97 1.67 4.67
N LYS A 124 9.78 2.81 5.35
CA LYS A 124 8.68 3.73 5.06
C LYS A 124 8.64 4.24 3.62
N GLU A 125 9.78 4.36 2.94
CA GLU A 125 9.80 4.83 1.54
C GLU A 125 9.30 3.75 0.58
N ILE A 126 9.46 2.47 0.93
CA ILE A 126 8.84 1.36 0.20
C ILE A 126 7.35 1.32 0.46
N ARG A 127 6.92 1.49 1.72
CA ARG A 127 5.49 1.59 2.05
C ARG A 127 4.83 2.74 1.29
N LYS A 128 5.40 3.95 1.32
CA LYS A 128 4.93 5.11 0.52
C LYS A 128 4.82 4.79 -0.96
N LEU A 129 5.85 4.15 -1.54
CA LEU A 129 5.82 3.76 -2.95
C LEU A 129 4.64 2.82 -3.26
N ALA A 130 4.38 1.86 -2.38
CA ALA A 130 3.25 0.96 -2.51
C ALA A 130 1.90 1.69 -2.38
N VAL A 131 1.72 2.54 -1.36
CA VAL A 131 0.51 3.38 -1.18
C VAL A 131 0.25 4.26 -2.40
N GLY A 132 1.30 4.85 -2.97
CA GLY A 132 1.24 5.64 -4.19
C GLY A 132 0.59 4.90 -5.37
N LYS A 133 0.61 3.57 -5.37
CA LYS A 133 0.08 2.70 -6.44
C LYS A 133 -1.23 1.97 -6.10
N ILE A 134 -1.69 2.04 -4.84
CA ILE A 134 -2.97 1.43 -4.41
C ILE A 134 -4.15 2.30 -4.88
N SER A 135 -5.21 1.69 -5.40
CA SER A 135 -6.49 2.34 -5.72
C SER A 135 -7.69 1.73 -4.99
N ASN A 136 -7.53 0.54 -4.41
CA ASN A 136 -8.57 -0.13 -3.62
C ASN A 136 -8.89 0.67 -2.34
N GLN A 137 -10.15 1.02 -2.14
CA GLN A 137 -10.59 1.90 -1.05
C GLN A 137 -10.51 1.25 0.34
N GLU A 138 -10.72 -0.07 0.43
CA GLU A 138 -10.57 -0.82 1.69
C GLU A 138 -9.11 -0.87 2.13
N SER A 139 -8.19 -1.14 1.18
CA SER A 139 -6.75 -1.11 1.43
C SER A 139 -6.29 0.27 1.88
N LEU A 140 -6.73 1.33 1.20
CA LEU A 140 -6.40 2.70 1.59
C LEU A 140 -6.94 3.04 2.99
N PHE A 141 -8.17 2.65 3.29
CA PHE A 141 -8.76 2.87 4.62
C PHE A 141 -7.99 2.13 5.72
N HIS A 142 -7.61 0.88 5.48
CA HIS A 142 -6.80 0.10 6.42
C HIS A 142 -5.47 0.81 6.74
N ILE A 143 -4.76 1.25 5.70
CA ILE A 143 -3.47 1.95 5.84
C ILE A 143 -3.68 3.29 6.55
N ALA A 144 -4.68 4.07 6.13
CA ALA A 144 -5.04 5.35 6.75
C ALA A 144 -5.41 5.23 8.22
N SER A 145 -5.90 4.07 8.67
CA SER A 145 -6.33 3.87 10.05
C SER A 145 -5.23 3.31 10.96
N LEU A 146 -4.21 2.65 10.40
CA LEU A 146 -3.32 1.78 11.18
C LEU A 146 -1.81 2.03 10.96
N ASP A 147 -1.38 2.69 9.88
CA ASP A 147 0.07 2.94 9.69
C ASP A 147 0.61 3.88 10.78
N ASP A 148 1.81 3.61 11.27
CA ASP A 148 2.45 4.38 12.34
C ASP A 148 3.01 5.72 11.84
N ASP A 149 3.37 5.82 10.56
CA ASP A 149 3.87 7.03 9.94
C ASP A 149 2.72 7.90 9.41
N LYS A 150 2.56 9.08 10.01
CA LYS A 150 1.52 10.04 9.64
C LYS A 150 1.54 10.45 8.16
N GLU A 151 2.71 10.47 7.50
CA GLU A 151 2.78 10.86 6.08
C GLU A 151 2.23 9.75 5.19
N ILE A 152 2.35 8.48 5.62
CA ILE A 152 1.73 7.34 4.92
C ILE A 152 0.21 7.37 5.12
N ARG A 153 -0.25 7.56 6.36
CA ARG A 153 -1.69 7.71 6.64
C ARG A 153 -2.30 8.86 5.82
N LYS A 154 -1.66 10.03 5.82
CA LYS A 154 -2.04 11.19 5.01
C LYS A 154 -2.16 10.84 3.52
N MET A 155 -1.13 10.21 2.94
CA MET A 155 -1.14 9.81 1.53
C MET A 155 -2.30 8.85 1.20
N ALA A 156 -2.65 7.95 2.11
CA ALA A 156 -3.79 7.06 1.92
C ALA A 156 -5.11 7.85 1.92
N VAL A 157 -5.31 8.77 2.87
CA VAL A 157 -6.51 9.63 2.97
C VAL A 157 -6.68 10.54 1.75
N GLU A 158 -5.58 11.10 1.22
CA GLU A 158 -5.57 11.89 -0.01
C GLU A 158 -6.12 11.10 -1.21
N LYS A 159 -6.09 9.77 -1.19
CA LYS A 159 -6.60 8.89 -2.25
C LYS A 159 -7.96 8.25 -1.96
N MET A 160 -8.49 8.41 -0.75
CA MET A 160 -9.79 7.87 -0.35
C MET A 160 -10.98 8.65 -0.93
N ASN A 161 -12.12 8.00 -1.18
CA ASN A 161 -13.37 8.65 -1.60
C ASN A 161 -14.64 8.03 -0.99
N THR A 162 -14.54 6.86 -0.34
CA THR A 162 -15.63 6.26 0.43
C THR A 162 -16.00 7.15 1.62
N GLN A 163 -17.24 7.63 1.66
CA GLN A 163 -17.68 8.64 2.64
C GLN A 163 -17.65 8.14 4.08
N ASP A 164 -18.06 6.89 4.33
CA ASP A 164 -18.03 6.30 5.68
C ASP A 164 -16.59 6.18 6.21
N HIS A 165 -15.64 5.82 5.34
CA HIS A 165 -14.23 5.77 5.71
C HIS A 165 -13.65 7.15 5.98
N LEU A 166 -14.00 8.15 5.16
CA LEU A 166 -13.60 9.54 5.38
C LEU A 166 -14.15 10.06 6.71
N PHE A 167 -15.42 9.77 7.03
CA PHE A 167 -16.01 10.12 8.31
C PHE A 167 -15.29 9.44 9.49
N HIS A 168 -14.93 8.16 9.35
CA HIS A 168 -14.15 7.45 10.37
C HIS A 168 -12.82 8.14 10.63
N ILE A 169 -12.04 8.44 9.59
CA ILE A 169 -10.75 9.13 9.71
C ILE A 169 -10.93 10.54 10.31
N ALA A 170 -11.90 11.30 9.81
CA ALA A 170 -12.23 12.65 10.29
C ALA A 170 -12.60 12.68 11.78
N SER A 171 -13.13 11.59 12.31
CA SER A 171 -13.54 11.48 13.72
C SER A 171 -12.43 10.96 14.63
N ASN A 172 -11.50 10.15 14.11
CA ASN A 172 -10.64 9.31 14.96
C ASN A 172 -9.13 9.49 14.76
N ASP A 173 -8.64 10.02 13.62
CA ASP A 173 -7.19 10.15 13.43
C ASP A 173 -6.59 11.10 14.49
N GLU A 174 -5.44 10.74 15.05
CA GLU A 174 -4.75 11.54 16.05
C GLU A 174 -4.25 12.89 15.49
N ASP A 175 -3.83 12.91 14.23
CA ASP A 175 -3.26 14.07 13.55
C ASP A 175 -4.37 14.97 13.00
N LYS A 176 -4.33 16.24 13.42
CA LYS A 176 -5.31 17.25 13.03
C LYS A 176 -5.34 17.48 11.52
N GLU A 177 -4.19 17.47 10.85
CA GLU A 177 -4.14 17.74 9.41
C GLU A 177 -4.71 16.57 8.61
N ILE A 178 -4.57 15.33 9.09
CA ILE A 178 -5.24 14.17 8.48
C ILE A 178 -6.76 14.29 8.63
N ARG A 179 -7.26 14.61 9.84
CA ARG A 179 -8.70 14.82 10.06
C ARG A 179 -9.26 15.93 9.16
N LYS A 180 -8.53 17.04 8.97
CA LYS A 180 -8.90 18.12 8.04
C LYS A 180 -9.06 17.64 6.60
N ILE A 181 -8.08 16.91 6.07
CA ILE A 181 -8.13 16.38 4.69
C ILE A 181 -9.34 15.46 4.51
N ALA A 182 -9.65 14.63 5.52
CA ALA A 182 -10.83 13.80 5.47
C ALA A 182 -12.12 14.63 5.39
N VAL A 183 -12.28 15.66 6.24
CA VAL A 183 -13.44 16.57 6.21
C VAL A 183 -13.53 17.37 4.92
N GLU A 184 -12.42 17.78 4.34
CA GLU A 184 -12.37 18.43 3.03
C GLU A 184 -12.98 17.56 1.92
N LYS A 185 -12.91 16.23 2.06
CA LYS A 185 -13.42 15.27 1.07
C LYS A 185 -14.82 14.72 1.40
N MET A 186 -15.35 15.02 2.58
CA MET A 186 -16.69 14.62 2.98
C MET A 186 -17.78 15.46 2.29
N ASN A 187 -18.91 14.81 1.95
CA ASN A 187 -20.09 15.43 1.35
C ASN A 187 -21.44 14.91 1.90
N ILE A 188 -21.43 13.99 2.86
CA ILE A 188 -22.65 13.51 3.54
C ILE A 188 -23.00 14.46 4.69
N GLU A 189 -24.14 15.16 4.60
CA GLU A 189 -24.54 16.19 5.57
C GLU A 189 -24.69 15.64 7.00
N GLU A 190 -25.22 14.43 7.17
CA GLU A 190 -25.36 13.80 8.50
C GLU A 190 -23.98 13.62 9.18
N SER A 191 -22.99 13.11 8.44
CA SER A 191 -21.62 12.96 8.94
C SER A 191 -20.95 14.31 9.20
N LEU A 192 -21.19 15.31 8.33
CA LEU A 192 -20.69 16.67 8.52
C LEU A 192 -21.31 17.33 9.75
N PHE A 193 -22.61 17.14 10.00
CA PHE A 193 -23.28 17.61 11.22
C PHE A 193 -22.67 17.02 12.47
N HIS A 194 -22.32 15.72 12.45
CA HIS A 194 -21.61 15.08 13.54
C HIS A 194 -20.25 15.76 13.80
N ILE A 195 -19.43 15.94 12.75
CA ILE A 195 -18.14 16.62 12.87
C ILE A 195 -18.31 18.06 13.38
N ALA A 196 -19.26 18.82 12.83
CA ALA A 196 -19.56 20.20 13.23
C ALA A 196 -20.01 20.32 14.69
N THR A 197 -20.54 19.26 15.29
CA THR A 197 -21.05 19.27 16.66
C THR A 197 -20.00 18.78 17.67
N PHE A 198 -19.24 17.73 17.32
CA PHE A 198 -18.43 16.99 18.30
C PHE A 198 -16.92 17.15 18.14
N GLU A 199 -16.41 17.63 17.00
CA GLU A 199 -14.96 17.73 16.82
C GLU A 199 -14.34 18.79 17.75
N LYS A 200 -13.22 18.42 18.39
CA LYS A 200 -12.48 19.24 19.35
C LYS A 200 -11.85 20.47 18.69
N ASP A 201 -11.38 20.36 17.45
CA ASP A 201 -10.70 21.44 16.76
C ASP A 201 -11.70 22.40 16.08
N ARG A 202 -11.59 23.70 16.42
CA ARG A 202 -12.50 24.72 15.90
C ARG A 202 -12.45 24.85 14.37
N GLU A 203 -11.28 24.68 13.74
CA GLU A 203 -11.14 24.87 12.30
C GLU A 203 -11.85 23.74 11.56
N ILE A 204 -11.76 22.52 12.08
CA ILE A 204 -12.45 21.37 11.49
C ILE A 204 -13.96 21.49 11.66
N ARG A 205 -14.46 21.93 12.83
CA ARG A 205 -15.89 22.22 13.01
C ARG A 205 -16.38 23.27 12.02
N LYS A 206 -15.63 24.35 11.85
CA LYS A 206 -15.94 25.41 10.87
C LYS A 206 -16.03 24.87 9.45
N MET A 207 -15.05 24.07 9.00
CA MET A 207 -15.06 23.43 7.67
C MET A 207 -16.30 22.57 7.46
N ALA A 208 -16.73 21.83 8.48
CA ALA A 208 -17.95 21.02 8.38
C ALA A 208 -19.21 21.88 8.26
N VAL A 209 -19.33 22.94 9.07
CA VAL A 209 -20.45 23.91 9.00
C VAL A 209 -20.55 24.58 7.63
N GLU A 210 -19.41 24.92 7.02
CA GLU A 210 -19.37 25.53 5.69
C GLU A 210 -20.01 24.64 4.62
N LYS A 211 -20.06 23.32 4.83
CA LYS A 211 -20.63 22.34 3.90
C LYS A 211 -22.08 21.91 4.18
N ILE A 212 -22.64 22.22 5.35
CA ILE A 212 -24.03 21.85 5.72
C ILE A 212 -25.02 22.86 5.14
N SER A 213 -26.10 22.41 4.52
CA SER A 213 -27.16 23.31 4.02
C SER A 213 -28.49 23.11 4.73
N ASP A 214 -28.69 21.96 5.38
CA ASP A 214 -29.87 21.67 6.16
C ASP A 214 -30.10 22.67 7.31
N SER A 215 -31.27 23.31 7.31
CA SER A 215 -31.58 24.40 8.25
C SER A 215 -31.81 23.90 9.66
N GLU A 216 -32.32 22.68 9.84
CA GLU A 216 -32.52 22.08 11.16
C GLU A 216 -31.17 21.77 11.82
N SER A 217 -30.26 21.15 11.08
CA SER A 217 -28.87 20.90 11.49
C SER A 217 -28.15 22.20 11.87
N LEU A 218 -28.26 23.24 11.04
CA LEU A 218 -27.67 24.57 11.32
C LEU A 218 -28.26 25.20 12.58
N ALA A 219 -29.59 25.16 12.77
CA ALA A 219 -30.24 25.68 13.98
C ALA A 219 -29.78 24.92 15.24
N HIS A 220 -29.61 23.60 15.15
CA HIS A 220 -29.07 22.80 16.24
C HIS A 220 -27.63 23.19 16.58
N ILE A 221 -26.76 23.34 15.58
CA ILE A 221 -25.37 23.78 15.77
C ILE A 221 -25.33 25.17 16.43
N LEU A 222 -26.19 26.11 16.03
CA LEU A 222 -26.22 27.46 16.60
C LEU A 222 -26.44 27.45 18.12
N ASN A 223 -27.26 26.52 18.60
CA ASN A 223 -27.63 26.38 20.01
C ASN A 223 -26.54 25.72 20.86
N SER A 224 -25.70 24.85 20.27
CA SER A 224 -24.68 24.08 20.99
C SER A 224 -23.25 24.62 20.82
N GLU A 225 -22.96 25.30 19.72
CA GLU A 225 -21.63 25.84 19.43
C GLU A 225 -21.22 26.90 20.46
N LYS A 226 -19.91 27.03 20.69
CA LYS A 226 -19.33 28.00 21.63
C LYS A 226 -18.52 29.09 20.91
N ASP A 227 -17.96 28.77 19.75
CA ASP A 227 -17.16 29.69 18.94
C ASP A 227 -18.06 30.71 18.20
N ASN A 228 -17.81 32.00 18.43
CA ASN A 228 -18.63 33.08 17.88
C ASN A 228 -18.47 33.25 16.36
N GLU A 229 -17.31 32.88 15.79
CA GLU A 229 -17.07 32.92 14.35
C GLU A 229 -17.93 31.87 13.65
N ILE A 230 -17.96 30.65 14.18
CA ILE A 230 -18.82 29.58 13.65
C ILE A 230 -20.29 29.98 13.79
N LYS A 231 -20.73 30.50 14.95
CA LYS A 231 -22.11 30.99 15.11
C LYS A 231 -22.49 32.06 14.09
N LYS A 232 -21.56 32.96 13.75
CA LYS A 232 -21.80 33.99 12.73
C LYS A 232 -22.05 33.34 11.36
N ILE A 233 -21.21 32.40 10.95
CA ILE A 233 -21.37 31.65 9.69
C ILE A 233 -22.71 30.92 9.65
N VAL A 234 -23.09 30.24 10.75
CA VAL A 234 -24.36 29.53 10.84
C VAL A 234 -25.55 30.47 10.66
N ARG A 235 -25.57 31.64 11.32
CA ARG A 235 -26.63 32.64 11.16
C ARG A 235 -26.74 33.14 9.71
N GLU A 236 -25.60 33.48 9.10
CA GLU A 236 -25.56 33.93 7.70
C GLU A 236 -26.12 32.87 6.74
N LYS A 237 -25.90 31.59 7.02
CA LYS A 237 -26.46 30.49 6.22
C LYS A 237 -27.96 30.32 6.44
N LEU A 238 -28.44 30.40 7.68
CA LEU A 238 -29.87 30.36 7.99
C LEU A 238 -30.64 31.52 7.35
N ASP A 239 -30.09 32.74 7.41
CA ASP A 239 -30.70 33.93 6.80
C ASP A 239 -30.82 33.79 5.28
N LYS A 240 -29.79 33.22 4.62
CA LYS A 240 -29.81 32.93 3.18
C LYS A 240 -30.86 31.89 2.81
N SER A 241 -30.99 30.82 3.60
CA SER A 241 -32.01 29.80 3.39
C SER A 241 -33.43 30.36 3.56
N ALA A 242 -33.65 31.23 4.54
CA ALA A 242 -34.94 31.89 4.75
C ALA A 242 -35.31 32.87 3.62
N ALA A 243 -34.33 33.54 3.01
CA ALA A 243 -34.55 34.46 1.90
C ALA A 243 -34.81 33.77 0.54
N SER A 244 -34.55 32.45 0.45
CA SER A 244 -34.68 31.66 -0.79
C SER A 244 -35.98 30.84 -0.88
N ASN A 245 -36.79 30.86 0.18
CA ASN A 245 -38.12 30.22 0.28
C ASN A 245 -39.23 31.26 0.19
#